data_AF-A0A1U7SXQ3-F1
#
_entry.id   AF-A0A1U7SXQ3-F1
#
_cell.length_a   1.000
_cell.length_b   1.000
_cell.length_c   1.000
_cell.angle_alpha   90.00
_cell.angle_beta   90.00
_cell.angle_gamma   90.00
#
_symmetry.space_group_name_H-M   'P 1'
#
loop_
_entity.id
_entity.type
_entity.pdbx_description
1 polymer ?
#
loop_
_entity_poly.entity_id
_entity_poly.type
_entity_poly.pdbx_seq_one_letter_code
_entity_poly.pdbx_strand_id
1 'polypeptide(L)'
;MAFTLEERLQLGIHGLIPPCFLSQDVQLLRIMRYYERQQSDLDKYIILMTLQDRNEKLFYRVLTSDVEKFMPIVYTPTVGLACQHYGLTFRRPRGLFITIHDKGHIATMLNSWPEDNIKAVVVTDGERILGLGDLGCYGMGIPVGKLALYTACGGVNPQQCLPVLLDVGTNNEELLRDPLYIGLKHQRVRGKEYDDLLDEFMQAVTDK
;
A
#
# COMPACT_ATOMS: atom_id res chain seq x y z
N MET A 1 -10.90 -17.65 -8.33
CA MET A 1 -11.79 -18.77 -8.74
C MET A 1 -11.95 -19.80 -7.62
N ALA A 2 -11.79 -19.38 -6.35
CA ALA A 2 -12.00 -20.27 -5.20
C ALA A 2 -13.48 -20.37 -4.81
N PHE A 3 -14.29 -19.36 -5.16
CA PHE A 3 -15.73 -19.38 -4.89
C PHE A 3 -16.35 -20.66 -5.42
N THR A 4 -16.98 -21.40 -4.51
CA THR A 4 -17.77 -22.61 -4.75
C THR A 4 -18.99 -22.28 -5.61
N LEU A 5 -19.69 -23.31 -6.11
CA LEU A 5 -20.90 -23.07 -6.89
C LEU A 5 -21.98 -22.38 -6.04
N GLU A 6 -22.13 -22.80 -4.79
CA GLU A 6 -23.09 -22.23 -3.85
C GLU A 6 -22.82 -20.74 -3.60
N GLU A 7 -21.58 -20.38 -3.27
CA GLU A 7 -21.20 -18.97 -3.07
C GLU A 7 -21.43 -18.15 -4.34
N ARG A 8 -21.16 -18.70 -5.53
CA ARG A 8 -21.40 -17.97 -6.79
C ARG A 8 -22.87 -17.67 -7.02
N LEU A 9 -23.76 -18.59 -6.67
CA LEU A 9 -25.20 -18.41 -6.79
C LEU A 9 -25.72 -17.41 -5.76
N GLN A 10 -25.31 -17.56 -4.49
CA GLN A 10 -25.73 -16.67 -3.40
C GLN A 10 -25.25 -15.23 -3.58
N LEU A 11 -24.03 -15.04 -4.08
CA LEU A 11 -23.44 -13.71 -4.34
C LEU A 11 -23.85 -13.12 -5.70
N GLY A 12 -24.62 -13.84 -6.54
CA GLY A 12 -25.04 -13.35 -7.85
C GLY A 12 -23.90 -13.20 -8.88
N ILE A 13 -22.81 -13.96 -8.73
CA ILE A 13 -21.61 -13.89 -9.59
C ILE A 13 -21.47 -15.12 -10.51
N HIS A 14 -22.46 -16.01 -10.53
CA HIS A 14 -22.51 -17.11 -11.49
C HIS A 14 -22.56 -16.59 -12.93
N GLY A 15 -21.70 -17.10 -13.82
CA GLY A 15 -21.52 -16.59 -15.19
C GLY A 15 -20.47 -15.49 -15.35
N LEU A 16 -20.13 -14.76 -14.27
CA LEU A 16 -19.06 -13.74 -14.29
C LEU A 16 -17.65 -14.32 -14.06
N ILE A 17 -17.59 -15.58 -13.63
CA ILE A 17 -16.35 -16.30 -13.33
C ILE A 17 -16.31 -17.55 -14.21
N PRO A 18 -15.15 -17.91 -14.82
CA PRO A 18 -15.01 -19.13 -15.61
C PRO A 18 -15.52 -20.39 -14.89
N PRO A 19 -16.01 -21.41 -15.61
CA PRO A 19 -16.74 -22.57 -15.05
C PRO A 19 -15.82 -23.61 -14.39
N CYS A 20 -14.75 -23.19 -13.72
CA CYS A 20 -13.87 -24.04 -12.95
C CYS A 20 -13.74 -23.55 -11.50
N PHE A 21 -13.47 -24.47 -10.59
CA PHE A 21 -13.29 -24.23 -9.17
C PHE A 21 -11.86 -24.61 -8.81
N LEU A 22 -11.04 -23.61 -8.47
CA LEU A 22 -9.61 -23.82 -8.22
C LEU A 22 -9.29 -23.55 -6.77
N SER A 23 -8.65 -24.52 -6.11
CA SER A 23 -8.15 -24.37 -4.74
C SER A 23 -7.15 -23.22 -4.64
N GLN A 24 -6.90 -22.76 -3.41
CA GLN A 24 -5.93 -21.71 -3.16
C GLN A 24 -4.51 -22.13 -3.61
N ASP A 25 -4.17 -23.41 -3.52
CA ASP A 25 -2.85 -23.93 -3.96
C ASP A 25 -2.69 -23.88 -5.48
N VAL A 26 -3.74 -24.17 -6.26
CA VAL A 26 -3.70 -24.00 -7.73
C VAL A 26 -3.59 -22.52 -8.11
N GLN A 27 -4.23 -21.64 -7.35
CA GLN A 27 -4.10 -20.20 -7.55
C GLN A 27 -2.70 -19.70 -7.19
N LEU A 28 -2.10 -20.19 -6.11
CA LEU A 28 -0.71 -19.94 -5.74
C LEU A 28 0.23 -20.40 -6.86
N LEU A 29 0.08 -21.63 -7.36
CA LEU A 29 0.86 -22.14 -8.49
C LEU A 29 0.80 -21.19 -9.69
N ARG A 30 -0.39 -20.68 -10.03
CA ARG A 30 -0.54 -19.72 -11.14
C ARG A 30 0.23 -18.42 -10.90
N ILE A 31 0.18 -17.87 -9.69
CA ILE A 31 0.95 -16.68 -9.33
C ILE A 31 2.45 -16.97 -9.44
N MET A 32 2.90 -18.11 -8.94
CA MET A 32 4.31 -18.51 -9.02
C MET A 32 4.81 -18.63 -10.46
N ARG A 33 4.02 -19.22 -11.36
CA ARG A 33 4.37 -19.30 -12.80
C ARG A 33 4.54 -17.93 -13.46
N TYR A 34 3.79 -16.92 -13.03
CA TYR A 34 3.90 -15.56 -13.56
C TYR A 34 5.07 -14.81 -12.91
N TYR A 35 5.25 -14.99 -11.61
CA TYR A 35 6.34 -14.42 -10.82
C TYR A 35 7.73 -14.90 -11.30
N GLU A 36 7.89 -16.20 -11.53
CA GLU A 36 9.15 -16.82 -11.99
C GLU A 36 9.58 -16.39 -13.40
N ARG A 37 8.66 -15.85 -14.20
CA ARG A 37 8.96 -15.32 -15.54
C ARG A 37 9.52 -13.90 -15.51
N GLN A 38 9.38 -13.19 -14.40
CA GLN A 38 9.87 -11.81 -14.31
C GLN A 38 11.37 -11.79 -14.06
N GLN A 39 12.04 -10.90 -14.78
CA GLN A 39 13.48 -10.74 -14.70
C GLN A 39 13.88 -9.71 -13.64
N SER A 40 13.09 -8.65 -13.47
CA SER A 40 13.39 -7.59 -12.50
C SER A 40 12.61 -7.78 -11.20
N ASP A 41 13.20 -7.34 -10.09
CA ASP A 41 12.53 -7.36 -8.79
C ASP A 41 11.41 -6.32 -8.71
N LEU A 42 11.51 -5.22 -9.47
CA LEU A 42 10.42 -4.24 -9.58
C LEU A 42 9.18 -4.84 -10.24
N ASP A 43 9.35 -5.63 -11.31
CA ASP A 43 8.22 -6.32 -11.95
C ASP A 43 7.60 -7.35 -10.99
N LYS A 44 8.42 -8.09 -10.24
CA LYS A 44 7.94 -9.00 -9.20
C LYS A 44 7.15 -8.25 -8.12
N TYR A 45 7.63 -7.08 -7.68
CA TYR A 45 6.92 -6.22 -6.74
C TYR A 45 5.55 -5.79 -7.30
N ILE A 46 5.50 -5.32 -8.55
CA ILE A 46 4.25 -4.91 -9.21
C ILE A 46 3.25 -6.06 -9.25
N ILE A 47 3.70 -7.29 -9.54
CA ILE A 47 2.84 -8.49 -9.51
C ILE A 47 2.22 -8.69 -8.13
N LEU A 48 3.04 -8.63 -7.09
CA LEU A 48 2.59 -8.88 -5.72
C LEU A 48 1.64 -7.79 -5.23
N MET A 49 1.92 -6.52 -5.51
CA MET A 49 1.02 -5.41 -5.16
C MET A 49 -0.30 -5.48 -5.94
N THR A 50 -0.24 -5.80 -7.24
CA THR A 50 -1.46 -6.02 -8.05
C THR A 50 -2.28 -7.19 -7.51
N LEU A 51 -1.63 -8.22 -6.96
CA LEU A 51 -2.32 -9.32 -6.29
C LEU A 51 -2.99 -8.86 -5.00
N GLN A 52 -2.32 -8.04 -4.19
CA GLN A 52 -2.88 -7.46 -2.96
C GLN A 52 -4.16 -6.67 -3.24
N ASP A 53 -4.19 -5.89 -4.33
CA ASP A 53 -5.35 -5.09 -4.74
C ASP A 53 -6.51 -5.90 -5.33
N ARG A 54 -6.26 -7.16 -5.71
CA ARG A 54 -7.25 -8.02 -6.37
C ARG A 54 -7.79 -9.11 -5.45
N ASN A 55 -6.92 -9.69 -4.63
CA ASN A 55 -7.26 -10.79 -3.73
C ASN A 55 -6.27 -10.80 -2.55
N GLU A 56 -6.63 -10.06 -1.50
CA GLU A 56 -5.80 -9.90 -0.30
C GLU A 56 -5.51 -11.23 0.41
N LYS A 57 -6.50 -12.14 0.48
CA LYS A 57 -6.29 -13.48 1.07
C LYS A 57 -5.24 -14.29 0.30
N LEU A 58 -5.28 -14.25 -1.04
CA LEU A 58 -4.30 -14.94 -1.87
C LEU A 58 -2.92 -14.26 -1.81
N PHE A 59 -2.86 -12.92 -1.71
CA PHE A 59 -1.61 -12.19 -1.50
C PHE A 59 -0.88 -12.68 -0.24
N TYR A 60 -1.57 -12.69 0.91
CA TYR A 60 -0.95 -13.16 2.15
C TYR A 60 -0.63 -14.66 2.11
N ARG A 61 -1.45 -15.49 1.45
CA ARG A 61 -1.12 -16.91 1.21
C ARG A 61 0.18 -17.09 0.41
N VAL A 62 0.45 -16.22 -0.57
CA VAL A 62 1.71 -16.23 -1.34
C VAL A 62 2.85 -15.85 -0.41
N LEU A 63 2.76 -14.72 0.29
CA LEU A 63 3.83 -14.27 1.18
C LEU A 63 4.18 -15.31 2.25
N THR A 64 3.18 -15.92 2.89
CA THR A 64 3.41 -16.92 3.93
C THR A 64 3.80 -18.30 3.40
N SER A 65 3.72 -18.53 2.08
CA SER A 65 4.21 -19.79 1.49
C SER A 65 5.73 -19.92 1.50
N ASP A 66 6.43 -18.79 1.46
CA ASP A 66 7.89 -18.71 1.51
C ASP A 66 8.30 -17.25 1.87
N VAL A 67 8.23 -16.93 3.16
CA VAL A 67 8.44 -15.56 3.65
C VAL A 67 9.84 -15.06 3.28
N GLU A 68 10.86 -15.92 3.38
CA GLU A 68 12.25 -15.56 3.05
C GLU A 68 12.41 -15.17 1.58
N LYS A 69 11.70 -15.84 0.67
CA LYS A 69 11.73 -15.53 -0.76
C LYS A 69 11.00 -14.23 -1.11
N PHE A 70 9.85 -13.96 -0.50
CA PHE A 70 9.02 -12.81 -0.89
C PHE A 70 9.30 -11.54 -0.12
N MET A 71 9.82 -11.63 1.11
CA MET A 71 10.09 -10.47 1.95
C MET A 71 11.06 -9.46 1.31
N PRO A 72 12.16 -9.87 0.65
CA PRO A 72 13.04 -8.93 -0.05
C PRO A 72 12.35 -8.18 -1.19
N ILE A 73 11.28 -8.75 -1.76
CA ILE A 73 10.52 -8.14 -2.86
C ILE A 73 9.48 -7.16 -2.35
N VAL A 74 8.66 -7.52 -1.36
CA VAL A 74 7.61 -6.62 -0.83
C VAL A 74 8.13 -5.62 0.21
N TYR A 75 9.36 -5.79 0.66
CA TYR A 75 10.03 -4.92 1.61
C TYR A 75 11.45 -4.61 1.13
N THR A 76 12.40 -4.37 2.03
CA THR A 76 13.78 -3.99 1.66
C THR A 76 14.52 -5.16 1.01
N PRO A 77 15.26 -4.94 -0.09
CA PRO A 77 15.58 -3.64 -0.69
C PRO A 77 14.57 -3.14 -1.75
N THR A 78 13.76 -4.02 -2.34
CA THR A 78 12.95 -3.70 -3.54
C THR A 78 11.89 -2.63 -3.30
N VAL A 79 11.34 -2.51 -2.09
CA VAL A 79 10.39 -1.43 -1.75
C VAL A 79 11.01 -0.04 -1.91
N GLY A 80 12.32 0.10 -1.70
CA GLY A 80 13.04 1.35 -1.96
C GLY A 80 13.04 1.72 -3.43
N LEU A 81 13.33 0.73 -4.31
CA LEU A 81 13.23 0.89 -5.76
C LEU A 81 11.80 1.21 -6.20
N ALA A 82 10.82 0.56 -5.60
CA ALA A 82 9.40 0.85 -5.85
C ALA A 82 9.02 2.27 -5.44
N CYS A 83 9.55 2.79 -4.32
CA CYS A 83 9.35 4.19 -3.94
C CYS A 83 9.99 5.12 -4.98
N GLN A 84 11.23 4.89 -5.41
CA GLN A 84 11.86 5.77 -6.42
C GLN A 84 11.09 5.83 -7.75
N HIS A 85 10.37 4.76 -8.11
CA HIS A 85 9.55 4.67 -9.32
C HIS A 85 8.04 4.65 -9.03
N TYR A 86 7.58 5.21 -7.90
CA TYR A 86 6.21 5.01 -7.44
C TYR A 86 5.18 5.62 -8.41
N GLY A 87 5.43 6.82 -8.94
CA GLY A 87 4.54 7.45 -9.92
C GLY A 87 4.42 6.65 -11.22
N LEU A 88 5.52 6.05 -11.69
CA LEU A 88 5.51 5.18 -12.89
C LEU A 88 4.74 3.87 -12.66
N THR A 89 4.91 3.30 -11.47
CA THR A 89 4.32 2.00 -11.10
C THR A 89 2.92 2.14 -10.48
N PHE A 90 2.42 3.36 -10.29
CA PHE A 90 1.10 3.63 -9.76
C PHE A 90 0.00 2.98 -10.64
N ARG A 91 -0.96 2.30 -9.99
CA ARG A 91 -2.07 1.60 -10.66
C ARG A 91 -3.39 1.80 -9.94
N ARG A 92 -3.43 1.48 -8.65
CA ARG A 92 -4.56 1.71 -7.77
C ARG A 92 -4.05 2.39 -6.49
N PRO A 93 -4.78 3.39 -5.96
CA PRO A 93 -4.42 4.00 -4.70
C PRO A 93 -4.57 2.97 -3.57
N ARG A 94 -3.61 2.96 -2.65
CA ARG A 94 -3.64 2.17 -1.41
C ARG A 94 -3.11 3.02 -0.26
N GLY A 95 -3.86 3.04 0.83
CA GLY A 95 -3.60 3.92 1.97
C GLY A 95 -4.31 5.26 1.86
N LEU A 96 -4.17 6.05 2.91
CA LEU A 96 -4.77 7.37 3.04
C LEU A 96 -3.68 8.43 2.81
N PHE A 97 -3.99 9.39 1.96
CA PHE A 97 -3.10 10.50 1.61
C PHE A 97 -3.71 11.76 2.23
N ILE A 98 -3.00 12.39 3.16
CA ILE A 98 -3.40 13.63 3.82
C ILE A 98 -2.37 14.68 3.47
N THR A 99 -2.80 15.86 3.06
CA THR A 99 -1.91 16.93 2.65
C THR A 99 -1.87 18.05 3.68
N ILE A 100 -0.87 18.93 3.57
CA ILE A 100 -0.82 20.17 4.37
C ILE A 100 -2.04 21.08 4.17
N HIS A 101 -2.74 20.93 3.03
CA HIS A 101 -3.92 21.72 2.70
C HIS A 101 -5.23 21.15 3.29
N ASP A 102 -5.17 19.95 3.90
CA ASP A 102 -6.33 19.28 4.49
C ASP A 102 -6.51 19.59 5.99
N LYS A 103 -5.72 20.52 6.53
CA LYS A 103 -5.84 20.99 7.92
C LYS A 103 -7.26 21.49 8.20
N GLY A 104 -7.85 21.01 9.28
CA GLY A 104 -9.23 21.21 9.69
C GLY A 104 -10.21 20.15 9.17
N HIS A 105 -9.76 19.23 8.32
CA HIS A 105 -10.61 18.26 7.63
C HIS A 105 -10.16 16.81 7.78
N ILE A 106 -9.10 16.51 8.56
CA ILE A 106 -8.52 15.16 8.65
C ILE A 106 -9.55 14.13 9.15
N ALA A 107 -10.37 14.47 10.13
CA ALA A 107 -11.43 13.59 10.63
C ALA A 107 -12.42 13.17 9.53
N THR A 108 -12.74 14.09 8.61
CA THR A 108 -13.62 13.80 7.46
C THR A 108 -12.94 12.84 6.48
N MET A 109 -11.63 13.01 6.25
CA MET A 109 -10.85 12.12 5.40
C MET A 109 -10.76 10.71 6.00
N LEU A 110 -10.53 10.59 7.31
CA LEU A 110 -10.53 9.30 8.01
C LEU A 110 -11.88 8.59 7.91
N ASN A 111 -12.99 9.33 7.93
CA ASN A 111 -14.33 8.77 7.71
C ASN A 111 -14.57 8.28 6.28
N SER A 112 -13.74 8.69 5.32
CA SER A 112 -13.78 8.15 3.96
C SER A 112 -13.08 6.79 3.84
N TRP A 113 -12.32 6.37 4.86
CA TRP A 113 -11.73 5.04 4.90
C TRP A 113 -12.81 3.98 5.18
N PRO A 114 -12.88 2.89 4.39
CA PRO A 114 -14.02 1.96 4.43
C PRO A 114 -14.06 1.06 5.67
N GLU A 115 -12.96 0.93 6.40
CA GLU A 115 -12.88 0.10 7.60
C GLU A 115 -13.03 0.97 8.85
N ASP A 116 -13.96 0.60 9.74
CA ASP A 116 -14.21 1.34 10.98
C ASP A 116 -13.27 0.93 12.11
N ASN A 117 -12.78 -0.31 12.10
CA ASN A 117 -12.04 -0.88 13.21
C ASN A 117 -10.52 -0.92 12.96
N ILE A 118 -9.89 0.25 12.92
CA ILE A 118 -8.43 0.37 12.77
C ILE A 118 -7.73 0.15 14.11
N LYS A 119 -6.65 -0.64 14.10
CA LYS A 119 -5.83 -0.98 15.29
C LYS A 119 -4.37 -0.64 15.12
N ALA A 120 -3.88 -0.52 13.88
CA ALA A 120 -2.51 -0.17 13.60
C ALA A 120 -2.45 0.83 12.44
N VAL A 121 -1.75 1.94 12.68
CA VAL A 121 -1.45 2.94 11.66
C VAL A 121 0.06 2.96 11.45
N VAL A 122 0.50 2.89 10.19
CA VAL A 122 1.89 3.20 9.84
C VAL A 122 1.85 4.46 9.01
N VAL A 123 2.48 5.52 9.51
CA VAL A 123 2.49 6.85 8.89
C VAL A 123 3.90 7.26 8.52
N THR A 124 4.05 7.98 7.41
CA THR A 124 5.29 8.65 7.02
C THR A 124 4.97 9.95 6.28
N ASP A 125 5.90 10.91 6.30
CA ASP A 125 5.86 12.11 5.47
C ASP A 125 6.78 12.00 4.24
N GLY A 126 7.46 10.87 4.09
CA GLY A 126 8.35 10.59 2.97
C GLY A 126 9.71 11.31 2.99
N GLU A 127 10.05 12.05 4.05
CA GLU A 127 11.28 12.85 4.06
C GLU A 127 12.56 12.01 4.14
N ARG A 128 12.48 10.84 4.77
CA ARG A 128 13.61 9.93 4.92
C ARG A 128 13.20 8.49 4.64
N ILE A 129 13.10 8.17 3.35
CA ILE A 129 12.83 6.80 2.92
C ILE A 129 14.13 5.99 2.92
N LEU A 130 14.30 5.15 3.94
CA LEU A 130 15.48 4.30 4.11
C LEU A 130 16.78 5.14 4.08
N GLY A 131 17.72 4.78 3.19
CA GLY A 131 18.91 5.57 2.86
C GLY A 131 18.78 6.38 1.56
N LEU A 132 17.57 6.52 1.02
CA LEU A 132 17.30 7.15 -0.28
C LEU A 132 16.95 8.64 -0.17
N GLY A 133 16.79 9.15 1.06
CA GLY A 133 16.47 10.55 1.32
C GLY A 133 14.98 10.86 1.13
N ASP A 134 14.70 12.09 0.69
CA ASP A 134 13.35 12.61 0.52
C ASP A 134 12.75 12.09 -0.78
N LEU A 135 11.70 11.28 -0.66
CA LEU A 135 10.92 10.80 -1.80
C LEU A 135 9.48 11.37 -1.77
N GLY A 136 9.19 12.30 -0.85
CA GLY A 136 7.87 12.93 -0.74
C GLY A 136 6.73 11.90 -0.76
N CYS A 137 5.76 12.16 -1.63
CA CYS A 137 4.56 11.31 -1.76
C CYS A 137 4.85 9.90 -2.30
N TYR A 138 5.99 9.68 -2.96
CA TYR A 138 6.40 8.33 -3.34
C TYR A 138 6.76 7.45 -2.13
N GLY A 139 6.91 8.02 -0.93
CA GLY A 139 7.15 7.31 0.32
C GLY A 139 6.03 6.36 0.76
N MET A 140 4.83 6.44 0.17
CA MET A 140 3.68 5.60 0.53
C MET A 140 3.97 4.09 0.42
N GLY A 141 4.93 3.68 -0.42
CA GLY A 141 5.37 2.29 -0.50
C GLY A 141 5.87 1.73 0.85
N ILE A 142 6.44 2.56 1.72
CA ILE A 142 6.96 2.13 3.02
C ILE A 142 5.83 1.73 3.99
N PRO A 143 4.83 2.58 4.30
CA PRO A 143 3.67 2.16 5.10
C PRO A 143 2.98 0.90 4.59
N VAL A 144 2.76 0.80 3.28
CA VAL A 144 2.12 -0.37 2.66
C VAL A 144 2.95 -1.64 2.89
N GLY A 145 4.25 -1.59 2.61
CA GLY A 145 5.16 -2.72 2.83
C GLY A 145 5.27 -3.11 4.30
N LYS A 146 5.33 -2.14 5.21
CA LYS A 146 5.37 -2.37 6.66
C LYS A 146 4.12 -3.11 7.15
N LEU A 147 2.93 -2.69 6.73
CA LEU A 147 1.67 -3.32 7.15
C LEU A 147 1.47 -4.71 6.52
N ALA A 148 2.03 -4.94 5.33
CA ALA A 148 2.10 -6.29 4.78
C ALA A 148 2.91 -7.23 5.69
N LEU A 149 4.00 -6.75 6.31
CA LEU A 149 4.77 -7.52 7.28
C LEU A 149 4.04 -7.70 8.62
N TYR A 150 3.28 -6.71 9.09
CA TYR A 150 2.44 -6.86 10.28
C TYR A 150 1.50 -8.06 10.15
N THR A 151 0.93 -8.22 8.96
CA THR A 151 0.04 -9.34 8.67
C THR A 151 0.82 -10.64 8.45
N ALA A 152 1.81 -10.64 7.54
CA ALA A 152 2.50 -11.86 7.13
C ALA A 152 3.38 -12.47 8.24
N CYS A 153 3.99 -11.62 9.08
CA CYS A 153 4.88 -12.05 10.17
C CYS A 153 4.22 -11.98 11.54
N GLY A 154 3.38 -10.96 11.79
CA GLY A 154 2.75 -10.71 13.08
C GLY A 154 1.33 -11.26 13.22
N GLY A 155 0.70 -11.75 12.14
CA GLY A 155 -0.67 -12.25 12.16
C GLY A 155 -1.74 -11.18 12.39
N VAL A 156 -1.38 -9.90 12.27
CA VAL A 156 -2.33 -8.79 12.40
C VAL A 156 -3.36 -8.86 11.26
N ASN A 157 -4.64 -8.61 11.55
CA ASN A 157 -5.66 -8.60 10.51
C ASN A 157 -5.44 -7.38 9.58
N PRO A 158 -5.28 -7.58 8.25
CA PRO A 158 -5.01 -6.48 7.33
C PRO A 158 -6.13 -5.43 7.28
N GLN A 159 -7.38 -5.79 7.57
CA GLN A 159 -8.49 -4.82 7.63
C GLN A 159 -8.39 -3.86 8.83
N GLN A 160 -7.55 -4.20 9.83
CA GLN A 160 -7.29 -3.36 11.00
C GLN A 160 -6.05 -2.46 10.82
N CYS A 161 -5.47 -2.45 9.62
CA CYS A 161 -4.24 -1.76 9.30
C CYS A 161 -4.50 -0.59 8.34
N LEU A 162 -3.99 0.60 8.67
CA LEU A 162 -4.13 1.80 7.86
C LEU A 162 -2.75 2.37 7.48
N PRO A 163 -2.33 2.28 6.21
CA PRO A 163 -1.15 2.99 5.73
C PRO A 163 -1.50 4.47 5.49
N VAL A 164 -0.71 5.39 6.02
CA VAL A 164 -0.91 6.83 5.87
C VAL A 164 0.34 7.50 5.32
N LEU A 165 0.13 8.47 4.45
CA LEU A 165 1.14 9.40 4.00
C LEU A 165 0.69 10.84 4.31
N LEU A 166 1.56 11.61 4.94
CA LEU A 166 1.40 13.05 5.17
C LEU A 166 2.22 13.83 4.13
N ASP A 167 1.57 14.29 3.07
CA ASP A 167 2.22 15.07 2.01
C ASP A 167 2.26 16.56 2.36
N VAL A 168 3.43 17.02 2.81
CA VAL A 168 3.68 18.43 3.15
C VAL A 168 4.58 19.11 2.12
N GLY A 169 4.70 18.52 0.93
CA GLY A 169 5.67 18.88 -0.09
C GLY A 169 6.90 17.98 -0.07
N THR A 170 7.86 18.27 -0.95
CA THR A 170 9.15 17.57 -1.01
C THR A 170 10.27 18.54 -1.34
N ASN A 171 11.44 18.33 -0.72
CA ASN A 171 12.66 19.07 -1.03
C ASN A 171 13.47 18.41 -2.15
N ASN A 172 12.97 17.31 -2.70
CA ASN A 172 13.61 16.62 -3.81
C ASN A 172 13.31 17.33 -5.14
N GLU A 173 14.28 18.09 -5.60
CA GLU A 173 14.24 18.85 -6.86
C GLU A 173 13.95 18.00 -8.10
N GLU A 174 14.35 16.72 -8.12
CA GLU A 174 14.06 15.82 -9.23
C GLU A 174 12.57 15.49 -9.27
N LEU A 175 11.96 15.22 -8.11
CA LEU A 175 10.53 14.94 -8.00
C LEU A 175 9.66 16.16 -8.29
N LEU A 176 10.10 17.36 -7.88
CA LEU A 176 9.39 18.60 -8.21
C LEU A 176 9.29 18.83 -9.73
N ARG A 177 10.28 18.37 -10.49
CA ARG A 177 10.33 18.48 -11.96
C ARG A 177 9.74 17.26 -12.67
N ASP A 178 9.58 16.13 -11.99
CA ASP A 178 9.05 14.90 -12.56
C ASP A 178 7.57 15.08 -12.95
N PRO A 179 7.19 14.93 -14.24
CA PRO A 179 5.79 14.99 -14.66
C PRO A 179 4.93 13.86 -14.09
N LEU A 180 5.53 12.76 -13.63
CA LEU A 180 4.84 11.62 -13.04
C LEU A 180 4.73 11.71 -11.52
N TYR A 181 5.34 12.72 -10.88
CA TYR A 181 5.24 12.89 -9.44
C TYR A 181 3.78 13.12 -9.01
N ILE A 182 3.34 12.32 -8.06
CA ILE A 182 1.94 12.24 -7.61
C ILE A 182 1.63 13.09 -6.38
N GLY A 183 2.63 13.76 -5.80
CA GLY A 183 2.48 14.61 -4.63
C GLY A 183 2.43 16.10 -4.94
N LEU A 184 2.39 16.90 -3.88
CA LEU A 184 2.42 18.36 -3.94
C LEU A 184 3.75 18.87 -4.52
N LYS A 185 3.66 19.68 -5.58
CA LYS A 185 4.82 20.23 -6.30
C LYS A 185 5.31 21.54 -5.69
N HIS A 186 5.64 21.51 -4.40
CA HIS A 186 6.34 22.59 -3.71
C HIS A 186 7.28 22.05 -2.64
N GLN A 187 8.21 22.91 -2.21
CA GLN A 187 9.14 22.62 -1.11
C GLN A 187 8.39 22.30 0.18
N ARG A 188 8.98 21.50 1.07
CA ARG A 188 8.33 21.09 2.31
C ARG A 188 7.91 22.28 3.17
N VAL A 189 6.68 22.25 3.66
CA VAL A 189 6.21 23.13 4.73
C VAL A 189 6.88 22.72 6.04
N ARG A 190 7.33 23.70 6.84
CA ARG A 190 8.11 23.50 8.06
C ARG A 190 7.59 24.35 9.21
N GLY A 191 8.00 23.97 10.43
CA GLY A 191 7.65 24.69 11.65
C GLY A 191 6.19 24.53 12.00
N LYS A 192 5.59 25.58 12.57
CA LYS A 192 4.27 25.52 13.20
C LYS A 192 3.17 24.93 12.31
N GLU A 193 3.17 25.23 11.02
CA GLU A 193 2.13 24.71 10.12
C GLU A 193 2.20 23.20 9.95
N TYR A 194 3.41 22.63 9.90
CA TYR A 194 3.65 21.19 9.89
C TYR A 194 3.27 20.54 11.23
N ASP A 195 3.70 21.16 12.33
CA ASP A 195 3.42 20.65 13.68
C ASP A 195 1.91 20.61 13.96
N ASP A 196 1.19 21.67 13.59
CA ASP A 196 -0.26 21.73 13.77
C ASP A 196 -1.00 20.65 12.93
N LEU A 197 -0.50 20.28 11.75
CA LEU A 197 -1.07 19.19 10.95
C LEU A 197 -0.87 17.83 11.64
N LEU A 198 0.33 17.60 12.19
CA LEU A 198 0.62 16.38 12.94
C LEU A 198 -0.26 16.26 14.18
N ASP A 199 -0.43 17.35 14.93
CA ASP A 199 -1.30 17.37 16.10
C ASP A 199 -2.75 17.01 15.74
N GLU A 200 -3.29 17.63 14.68
CA GLU A 200 -4.62 17.31 14.18
C GLU A 200 -4.72 15.85 13.72
N PHE A 201 -3.71 15.34 13.00
CA PHE A 201 -3.68 13.95 12.55
C PHE A 201 -3.72 12.98 13.73
N MET A 202 -2.88 13.20 14.73
CA MET A 202 -2.81 12.34 15.91
C MET A 202 -4.14 12.35 16.67
N GLN A 203 -4.73 13.53 16.87
CA GLN A 203 -6.04 13.67 17.52
C GLN A 203 -7.14 12.95 16.73
N ALA A 204 -7.23 13.19 15.42
CA ALA A 204 -8.27 12.63 14.57
C ALA A 204 -8.17 11.09 14.46
N VAL A 205 -6.97 10.53 14.46
CA VAL A 205 -6.76 9.07 14.44
C VAL A 205 -7.18 8.42 15.75
N THR A 206 -6.99 9.07 16.89
CA THR A 206 -7.40 8.51 18.20
C THR A 206 -8.88 8.65 18.49
N ASP A 207 -9.54 9.62 17.86
CA ASP A 207 -10.97 9.88 18.06
C ASP A 207 -11.88 9.00 17.18
N LYS A 208 -11.32 8.35 16.15
CA LYS A 208 -12.02 7.38 15.29
C LYS A 208 -12.05 5.98 15.92
#